data_AF-A0A1Q7ZZ50-F1
#
_entry.id   AF-A0A1Q7ZZ50-F1
#
_cell.length_a   1.000
_cell.length_b   1.000
_cell.length_c   1.000
_cell.angle_alpha   90.00
_cell.angle_beta   90.00
_cell.angle_gamma   90.00
#
_symmetry.space_group_name_H-M   'P 1'
#
loop_
_entity.id
_entity.type
_entity.pdbx_description
1 polymer ?
#
loop_
_entity_poly.entity_id
_entity_poly.type
_entity_poly.pdbx_seq_one_letter_code
_entity_poly.pdbx_strand_id
1 'polypeptide(L)'
;MAEDDYFQAEQNARLVLNAEQYYRSMFQGRVSSWNLRDTHMADTLDALVAHHARQGRSAKVVVWAHNSHVGDARATQMGREGELNLGQLARERHPGDAFLVGFSTHTGTVTAATDWGAPAERKRVRPSLPGSYERLFHETAQERFLLLAPGKTPALQPPRLQRAIGVIYRPDTERLSHYFEARLGAQFDAVLHYDVTRAVEPLERGSLWDDREPPETYPTGI
;
A
#
# COMPACT_ATOMS: atom_id res chain seq x y z
N MET A 1 -8.50 12.44 -29.94
CA MET A 1 -7.22 12.84 -30.57
C MET A 1 -6.84 14.24 -30.11
N ALA A 2 -7.27 15.35 -30.73
CA ALA A 2 -6.83 16.70 -30.29
C ALA A 2 -7.13 17.04 -28.81
N GLU A 3 -8.28 16.62 -28.27
CA GLU A 3 -8.63 16.82 -26.86
C GLU A 3 -7.82 15.92 -25.90
N ASP A 4 -7.50 14.68 -26.33
CA ASP A 4 -6.66 13.77 -25.55
C ASP A 4 -5.20 14.24 -25.54
N ASP A 5 -4.69 14.71 -26.68
CA ASP A 5 -3.33 15.23 -26.81
C ASP A 5 -3.15 16.50 -25.96
N TYR A 6 -4.16 17.38 -25.94
CA TYR A 6 -4.18 18.56 -25.07
C TYR A 6 -4.19 18.17 -23.59
N PHE A 7 -5.05 17.22 -23.18
CA PHE A 7 -5.09 16.73 -21.82
C PHE A 7 -3.75 16.12 -21.38
N GLN A 8 -3.12 15.31 -22.24
CA GLN A 8 -1.80 14.74 -21.99
C GLN A 8 -0.73 15.81 -21.80
N ALA A 9 -0.71 16.84 -22.65
CA ALA A 9 0.22 17.96 -22.51
C ALA A 9 0.01 18.71 -21.18
N GLU A 10 -1.23 18.93 -20.77
CA GLU A 10 -1.55 19.56 -19.49
C GLU A 10 -1.09 18.71 -18.29
N GLN A 11 -1.38 17.39 -18.30
CA GLN A 11 -0.96 16.50 -17.23
C GLN A 11 0.58 16.42 -17.13
N ASN A 12 1.29 16.41 -18.27
CA ASN A 12 2.75 16.44 -18.30
C ASN A 12 3.30 17.74 -17.69
N ALA A 13 2.69 18.90 -17.98
CA ALA A 13 3.09 20.17 -17.37
C ALA A 13 2.86 20.18 -15.84
N ARG A 14 1.72 19.66 -15.38
CA ARG A 14 1.43 19.50 -13.95
C ARG A 14 2.42 18.54 -13.26
N LEU A 15 2.82 17.46 -13.93
CA LEU A 15 3.80 16.52 -13.41
C LEU A 15 5.15 17.20 -13.18
N VAL A 16 5.64 17.99 -14.15
CA VAL A 16 6.91 18.72 -14.03
C VAL A 16 6.88 19.71 -12.86
N LEU A 17 5.79 20.48 -12.72
CA LEU A 17 5.62 21.43 -11.62
C LEU A 17 5.63 20.72 -10.26
N ASN A 18 4.87 19.64 -10.12
CA ASN A 18 4.75 18.90 -8.86
C ASN A 18 6.06 18.17 -8.50
N ALA A 19 6.77 17.62 -9.49
CA ALA A 19 8.09 17.02 -9.28
C ALA A 19 9.10 18.06 -8.75
N GLU A 20 9.09 19.26 -9.31
CA GLU A 20 9.96 20.35 -8.88
C GLU A 20 9.68 20.77 -7.42
N GLN A 21 8.41 20.95 -7.07
CA GLN A 21 7.98 21.21 -5.70
C GLN A 21 8.33 20.08 -4.74
N TYR A 22 8.21 18.82 -5.17
CA TYR A 22 8.56 17.64 -4.38
C TYR A 22 10.05 17.60 -4.04
N TYR A 23 10.94 17.87 -5.00
CA TYR A 23 12.36 17.94 -4.72
C TYR A 23 12.72 19.07 -3.75
N ARG A 24 12.04 20.22 -3.83
CA ARG A 24 12.22 21.31 -2.85
C ARG A 24 11.74 20.92 -1.45
N SER A 25 10.58 20.27 -1.34
CA SER A 25 9.99 19.89 -0.05
C SER A 25 10.71 18.71 0.62
N MET A 26 11.45 17.90 -0.13
CA MET A 26 12.31 16.84 0.43
C MET A 26 13.33 17.38 1.44
N PHE A 27 13.73 18.64 1.33
CA PHE A 27 14.61 19.33 2.30
C PHE A 27 13.86 19.94 3.50
N GLN A 28 12.52 19.98 3.46
CA GLN A 28 11.66 20.61 4.46
C GLN A 28 10.98 19.61 5.41
N GLY A 29 10.98 18.31 5.09
CA GLY A 29 10.55 17.23 5.99
C GLY A 29 9.66 16.17 5.33
N ARG A 30 9.64 14.96 5.93
CA ARG A 30 8.96 13.77 5.38
C ARG A 30 7.45 13.93 5.16
N VAL A 31 6.74 14.57 6.10
CA VAL A 31 5.27 14.74 6.01
C VAL A 31 4.89 15.65 4.84
N SER A 32 5.69 16.70 4.58
CA SER A 32 5.44 17.64 3.49
C SER A 32 5.56 16.96 2.12
N SER A 33 6.61 16.17 1.90
CA SER A 33 6.81 15.45 0.63
C SER A 33 5.80 14.31 0.44
N TRP A 34 5.41 13.62 1.51
CA TRP A 34 4.35 12.61 1.47
C TRP A 34 3.01 13.21 1.05
N ASN A 35 2.57 14.28 1.72
CA ASN A 35 1.30 14.92 1.44
C ASN A 35 1.24 15.49 0.03
N LEU A 36 2.34 16.06 -0.47
CA LEU A 36 2.41 16.53 -1.85
C LEU A 36 2.22 15.39 -2.85
N ARG A 37 2.82 14.23 -2.60
CA ARG A 37 2.70 13.06 -3.48
C ARG A 37 1.28 12.51 -3.51
N ASP A 38 0.65 12.33 -2.35
CA ASP A 38 -0.72 11.81 -2.29
C ASP A 38 -1.76 12.84 -2.79
N THR A 39 -1.52 14.13 -2.58
CA THR A 39 -2.34 15.21 -3.18
C THR A 39 -2.23 15.17 -4.71
N HIS A 40 -1.02 15.03 -5.25
CA HIS A 40 -0.82 14.90 -6.69
C HIS A 40 -1.58 13.70 -7.27
N MET A 41 -1.51 12.53 -6.62
CA MET A 41 -2.28 11.36 -7.06
C MET A 41 -3.79 11.60 -7.05
N ALA A 42 -4.31 12.32 -6.05
CA ALA A 42 -5.73 12.68 -5.98
C ALA A 42 -6.11 13.68 -7.09
N ASP A 43 -5.27 14.69 -7.34
CA ASP A 43 -5.50 15.66 -8.42
C ASP A 43 -5.49 14.99 -9.79
N THR A 44 -4.61 14.00 -10.00
CA THR A 44 -4.60 13.17 -11.22
C THR A 44 -5.87 12.33 -11.35
N LEU A 45 -6.34 11.72 -10.26
CA LEU A 45 -7.60 10.98 -10.26
C LEU A 45 -8.78 11.88 -10.68
N ASP A 46 -8.89 13.07 -10.08
CA ASP A 46 -9.95 14.04 -10.41
C ASP A 46 -9.88 14.49 -11.86
N ALA A 47 -8.67 14.75 -12.37
CA ALA A 47 -8.44 15.14 -13.75
C ALA A 47 -8.87 14.04 -14.74
N LEU A 48 -8.59 12.77 -14.44
CA LEU A 48 -9.00 11.62 -15.27
C LEU A 48 -10.52 11.42 -15.26
N VAL A 49 -11.15 11.52 -14.09
CA VAL A 49 -12.62 11.43 -13.97
C VAL A 49 -13.29 12.55 -14.75
N ALA A 50 -12.81 13.79 -14.60
CA ALA A 50 -13.35 14.94 -15.33
C ALA A 50 -13.15 14.82 -16.85
N HIS A 51 -11.99 14.33 -17.30
CA HIS A 51 -11.72 14.11 -18.72
C HIS A 51 -12.70 13.10 -19.34
N HIS A 52 -12.91 11.97 -18.68
CA HIS A 52 -13.87 10.96 -19.15
C HIS A 52 -15.32 11.48 -19.13
N ALA A 53 -15.69 12.27 -18.12
CA ALA A 53 -17.01 12.88 -18.05
C ALA A 53 -17.26 13.84 -19.23
N ARG A 54 -16.27 14.66 -19.62
CA ARG A 54 -16.37 15.54 -20.82
C ARG A 54 -16.60 14.76 -22.12
N GLN A 55 -16.08 13.54 -22.20
CA GLN A 55 -16.28 12.64 -23.33
C GLN A 55 -17.63 11.89 -23.28
N GLY A 56 -18.53 12.25 -22.35
CA GLY A 56 -19.84 11.61 -22.20
C GLY A 56 -19.78 10.20 -21.59
N ARG A 57 -18.68 9.84 -20.92
CA ARG A 57 -18.48 8.52 -20.31
C ARG A 57 -18.60 8.62 -18.80
N SER A 58 -19.48 7.82 -18.21
CA SER A 58 -19.42 7.53 -16.77
C SER A 58 -18.25 6.58 -16.53
N ALA A 59 -17.19 7.07 -15.88
CA ALA A 59 -16.00 6.27 -15.58
C ALA A 59 -16.13 5.63 -14.20
N LYS A 60 -16.06 4.29 -14.15
CA LYS A 60 -15.70 3.59 -12.92
C LYS A 60 -14.18 3.45 -12.89
N VAL A 61 -13.54 3.98 -11.87
CA VAL A 61 -12.08 3.99 -11.75
C VAL A 61 -11.64 3.00 -10.68
N VAL A 62 -10.63 2.19 -11.01
CA VAL A 62 -9.94 1.34 -10.04
C VAL A 62 -8.55 1.93 -9.85
N VAL A 63 -8.25 2.38 -8.64
CA VAL A 63 -6.91 2.83 -8.27
C VAL A 63 -6.17 1.68 -7.60
N TRP A 64 -5.08 1.23 -8.22
CA TRP A 64 -4.21 0.20 -7.67
C TRP A 64 -2.96 0.84 -7.06
N ALA A 65 -2.90 0.90 -5.73
CA ALA A 65 -1.74 1.39 -5.00
C ALA A 65 -1.60 0.68 -3.65
N HIS A 66 -0.45 0.86 -3.01
CA HIS A 66 -0.15 0.25 -1.71
C HIS A 66 -1.15 0.72 -0.62
N ASN A 67 -1.41 -0.12 0.39
CA ASN A 67 -2.33 0.17 1.50
C ASN A 67 -2.08 1.53 2.17
N SER A 68 -0.82 1.98 2.24
CA SER A 68 -0.46 3.29 2.79
C SER A 68 -1.08 4.46 2.01
N HIS A 69 -1.34 4.29 0.72
CA HIS A 69 -1.99 5.27 -0.13
C HIS A 69 -3.51 5.09 -0.17
N VAL A 70 -4.01 3.85 -0.24
CA VAL A 70 -5.44 3.60 -0.52
C VAL A 70 -6.33 3.44 0.72
N GLY A 71 -5.78 3.31 1.93
CA GLY A 71 -6.59 3.34 3.16
C GLY A 71 -7.04 4.75 3.53
N ASP A 72 -7.88 4.93 4.54
CA ASP A 72 -8.20 6.25 5.10
C ASP A 72 -7.15 6.65 6.16
N ALA A 73 -6.27 7.60 5.84
CA ALA A 73 -5.17 8.01 6.72
C ALA A 73 -5.65 8.48 8.11
N ARG A 74 -6.85 9.06 8.24
CA ARG A 74 -7.43 9.52 9.52
C ARG A 74 -7.58 8.39 10.54
N ALA A 75 -7.63 7.14 10.06
CA ALA A 75 -7.71 5.94 10.89
C ALA A 75 -6.33 5.38 11.31
N THR A 76 -5.22 6.08 11.02
CA THR A 76 -3.85 5.58 11.21
C THR A 76 -3.01 6.47 12.12
N GLN A 77 -1.90 5.94 12.63
CA GLN A 77 -0.87 6.70 13.32
C GLN A 77 -0.30 7.82 12.43
N MET A 78 -0.04 7.52 11.16
CA MET A 78 0.54 8.48 10.21
C MET A 78 -0.40 9.68 10.00
N GLY A 79 -1.71 9.45 9.94
CA GLY A 79 -2.69 10.54 9.89
C GLY A 79 -2.71 11.42 11.14
N ARG A 80 -2.46 10.84 12.33
CA ARG A 80 -2.29 11.63 13.57
C ARG A 80 -1.02 12.48 13.55
N GLU A 81 -0.01 12.04 12.80
CA GLU A 81 1.25 12.76 12.57
C GLU A 81 1.16 13.78 11.40
N GLY A 82 -0.01 13.89 10.76
CA GLY A 82 -0.29 14.86 9.70
C GLY A 82 -0.10 14.34 8.28
N GLU A 83 0.19 13.06 8.08
CA GLU A 83 0.22 12.45 6.74
C GLU A 83 -1.20 12.30 6.18
N LEU A 84 -1.40 12.75 4.94
CA LEU A 84 -2.60 12.49 4.14
C LEU A 84 -2.36 11.27 3.26
N ASN A 85 -3.43 10.66 2.76
CA ASN A 85 -3.29 9.68 1.70
C ASN A 85 -4.45 9.73 0.71
N LEU A 86 -4.24 9.09 -0.45
CA LEU A 86 -5.20 9.07 -1.54
C LEU A 86 -6.59 8.56 -1.12
N GLY A 87 -6.66 7.53 -0.28
CA GLY A 87 -7.94 6.98 0.18
C GLY A 87 -8.75 7.98 1.01
N GLN A 88 -8.09 8.74 1.91
CA GLN A 88 -8.73 9.85 2.62
C GLN A 88 -9.21 10.93 1.62
N LEU A 89 -8.31 11.38 0.73
CA LEU A 89 -8.62 12.45 -0.22
C LEU A 89 -9.77 12.06 -1.16
N ALA A 90 -9.80 10.80 -1.62
CA ALA A 90 -10.89 10.28 -2.44
C ALA A 90 -12.24 10.32 -1.70
N ARG A 91 -12.28 9.95 -0.41
CA ARG A 91 -13.50 10.05 0.41
C ARG A 91 -13.94 11.50 0.65
N GLU A 92 -13.00 12.42 0.79
CA GLU A 92 -13.29 13.84 1.03
C GLU A 92 -13.78 14.55 -0.25
N ARG A 93 -13.18 14.22 -1.39
CA ARG A 93 -13.50 14.85 -2.69
C ARG A 93 -14.69 14.19 -3.40
N HIS A 94 -14.93 12.90 -3.18
CA HIS A 94 -16.01 12.10 -3.78
C HIS A 94 -16.84 11.38 -2.70
N PRO A 95 -17.56 12.13 -1.85
CA PRO A 95 -18.28 11.56 -0.71
C PRO A 95 -19.37 10.59 -1.15
N GLY A 96 -19.29 9.34 -0.68
CA GLY A 96 -20.24 8.27 -1.02
C GLY A 96 -19.87 7.46 -2.26
N ASP A 97 -18.89 7.92 -3.05
CA ASP A 97 -18.49 7.28 -4.31
C ASP A 97 -17.12 6.57 -4.23
N ALA A 98 -16.49 6.56 -3.06
CA ALA A 98 -15.23 5.87 -2.80
C ALA A 98 -15.43 4.57 -1.99
N PHE A 99 -14.80 3.48 -2.44
CA PHE A 99 -14.76 2.19 -1.74
C PHE A 99 -13.32 1.72 -1.58
N LEU A 100 -12.82 1.66 -0.34
CA LEU A 100 -11.42 1.41 -0.03
C LEU A 100 -11.19 -0.08 0.29
N VAL A 101 -10.25 -0.72 -0.40
CA VAL A 101 -9.92 -2.13 -0.24
C VAL A 101 -8.49 -2.30 0.26
N GLY A 102 -8.31 -2.95 1.40
CA GLY A 102 -7.01 -3.27 1.97
C GLY A 102 -6.60 -4.72 1.78
N PHE A 103 -5.29 -4.98 1.84
CA PHE A 103 -4.73 -6.33 1.82
C PHE A 103 -3.96 -6.63 3.11
N SER A 104 -3.95 -7.87 3.58
CA SER A 104 -3.21 -8.29 4.78
C SER A 104 -2.60 -9.67 4.59
N THR A 105 -1.43 -9.91 5.22
CA THR A 105 -0.73 -11.20 5.20
C THR A 105 -0.02 -11.48 6.52
N HIS A 106 -0.06 -12.73 6.96
CA HIS A 106 0.62 -13.18 8.18
C HIS A 106 2.10 -13.48 7.93
N THR A 107 2.43 -14.25 6.88
CA THR A 107 3.81 -14.68 6.56
C THR A 107 3.98 -15.04 5.08
N GLY A 108 5.10 -15.68 4.74
CA GLY A 108 5.41 -16.15 3.39
C GLY A 108 6.64 -15.45 2.82
N THR A 109 6.57 -15.05 1.56
CA THR A 109 7.65 -14.33 0.87
C THR A 109 7.13 -13.09 0.14
N VAL A 110 8.01 -12.11 -0.03
CA VAL A 110 7.76 -10.85 -0.74
C VAL A 110 8.97 -10.52 -1.61
N THR A 111 8.76 -9.83 -2.72
CA THR A 111 9.87 -9.21 -3.47
C THR A 111 10.01 -7.77 -3.03
N ALA A 112 11.16 -7.44 -2.43
CA ALA A 112 11.47 -6.11 -1.91
C ALA A 112 12.98 -5.91 -1.85
N ALA A 113 13.42 -4.65 -1.87
CA ALA A 113 14.81 -4.28 -1.65
C ALA A 113 15.09 -4.05 -0.16
N THR A 114 16.37 -4.10 0.23
CA THR A 114 16.80 -3.70 1.59
C THR A 114 16.83 -2.17 1.75
N ASP A 115 17.27 -1.45 0.71
CA ASP A 115 17.42 0.00 0.68
C ASP A 115 16.90 0.57 -0.64
N TRP A 116 16.65 1.89 -0.67
CA TRP A 116 16.31 2.58 -1.91
C TRP A 116 17.44 2.46 -2.93
N GLY A 117 17.10 2.08 -4.16
CA GLY A 117 18.07 1.88 -5.24
C GLY A 117 18.83 0.56 -5.19
N ALA A 118 18.64 -0.26 -4.14
CA ALA A 118 19.22 -1.60 -4.09
C ALA A 118 18.41 -2.59 -4.97
N PRO A 119 19.01 -3.72 -5.39
CA PRO A 119 18.33 -4.75 -6.16
C PRO A 119 17.10 -5.32 -5.44
N ALA A 120 16.13 -5.80 -6.21
CA ALA A 120 14.98 -6.52 -5.67
C ALA A 120 15.40 -7.94 -5.25
N GLU A 121 15.04 -8.32 -4.02
CA GLU A 121 15.38 -9.62 -3.44
C GLU A 121 14.10 -10.40 -3.14
N ARG A 122 14.16 -11.73 -3.15
CA ARG A 122 13.10 -12.56 -2.56
C ARG A 122 13.31 -12.66 -1.05
N LYS A 123 12.47 -12.00 -0.26
CA LYS A 123 12.64 -11.93 1.21
C LYS A 123 11.54 -12.72 1.92
N ARG A 124 11.90 -13.39 3.02
CA ARG A 124 10.94 -14.07 3.90
C ARG A 124 10.22 -13.06 4.80
N VAL A 125 8.89 -13.05 4.74
CA VAL A 125 8.05 -12.23 5.62
C VAL A 125 7.97 -12.91 6.98
N ARG A 126 8.42 -12.23 8.04
CA ARG A 126 8.35 -12.76 9.41
C ARG A 126 6.89 -13.07 9.79
N PRO A 127 6.62 -14.06 10.65
CA PRO A 127 5.29 -14.23 11.22
C PRO A 127 4.81 -12.92 11.85
N SER A 128 3.53 -12.58 11.68
CA SER A 128 3.00 -11.32 12.20
C SER A 128 3.13 -11.19 13.72
N LEU A 129 3.28 -9.94 14.17
CA LEU A 129 3.47 -9.65 15.59
C LEU A 129 2.19 -9.90 16.41
N PRO A 130 2.31 -10.38 17.67
CA PRO A 130 1.20 -10.37 18.61
C PRO A 130 0.54 -8.99 18.70
N GLY A 131 -0.80 -8.98 18.76
CA GLY A 131 -1.57 -7.73 18.82
C GLY A 131 -1.75 -7.01 17.48
N SER A 132 -1.23 -7.54 16.36
CA SER A 132 -1.52 -7.04 15.01
C SER A 132 -2.83 -7.58 14.43
N TYR A 133 -3.41 -6.88 13.46
CA TYR A 133 -4.55 -7.40 12.69
C TYR A 133 -4.17 -8.66 11.92
N GLU A 134 -2.97 -8.72 11.34
CA GLU A 134 -2.46 -9.90 10.64
C GLU A 134 -2.45 -11.13 11.57
N ARG A 135 -2.06 -10.94 12.85
CA ARG A 135 -2.09 -12.04 13.84
C ARG A 135 -3.50 -12.46 14.19
N LEU A 136 -4.40 -11.49 14.40
CA LEU A 136 -5.81 -11.77 14.68
C LEU A 136 -6.46 -12.55 13.54
N PHE A 137 -6.11 -12.23 12.29
CA PHE A 137 -6.60 -12.94 11.11
C PHE A 137 -6.03 -14.34 10.99
N HIS A 138 -4.72 -14.52 11.21
CA HIS A 138 -4.10 -15.83 11.27
C HIS A 138 -4.74 -16.77 12.30
N GLU A 139 -5.09 -16.25 13.48
CA GLU A 139 -5.72 -17.01 14.57
C GLU A 139 -7.13 -17.52 14.23
N THR A 140 -7.76 -17.03 13.16
CA THR A 140 -9.03 -17.59 12.65
C THR A 140 -8.86 -18.94 11.96
N ALA A 141 -7.61 -19.36 11.68
CA ALA A 141 -7.24 -20.55 10.92
C ALA A 141 -7.84 -20.59 9.49
N GLN A 142 -8.24 -19.44 8.95
CA GLN A 142 -8.71 -19.30 7.57
C GLN A 142 -7.56 -18.82 6.69
N GLU A 143 -7.16 -19.65 5.73
CA GLU A 143 -6.01 -19.34 4.86
C GLU A 143 -6.23 -18.09 3.98
N ARG A 144 -7.48 -17.84 3.58
CA ARG A 144 -7.85 -16.68 2.76
C ARG A 144 -9.30 -16.31 2.95
N PHE A 145 -9.57 -15.02 3.05
CA PHE A 145 -10.94 -14.51 3.13
C PHE A 145 -11.05 -13.06 2.66
N LEU A 146 -12.28 -12.70 2.30
CA LEU A 146 -12.72 -11.33 2.11
C LEU A 146 -13.57 -10.94 3.32
N LEU A 147 -13.13 -9.92 4.04
CA LEU A 147 -13.91 -9.29 5.09
C LEU A 147 -14.58 -8.03 4.55
N LEU A 148 -15.91 -8.04 4.48
CA LEU A 148 -16.71 -6.87 4.12
C LEU A 148 -17.13 -6.10 5.37
N ALA A 149 -17.13 -4.77 5.26
CA ALA A 149 -17.55 -3.86 6.33
C ALA A 149 -16.85 -4.16 7.68
N PRO A 150 -15.51 -4.14 7.76
CA PRO A 150 -14.78 -4.39 9.01
C PRO A 150 -15.21 -3.41 10.12
N GLY A 151 -15.68 -2.22 9.76
CA GLY A 151 -16.29 -1.23 10.67
C GLY A 151 -17.53 -1.71 11.42
N LYS A 152 -18.18 -2.81 11.01
CA LYS A 152 -19.31 -3.43 11.73
C LYS A 152 -18.88 -4.56 12.67
N THR A 153 -17.60 -4.94 12.68
CA THR A 153 -17.09 -6.03 13.51
C THR A 153 -16.51 -5.46 14.82
N PRO A 154 -17.11 -5.74 16.00
CA PRO A 154 -16.64 -5.19 17.27
C PRO A 154 -15.18 -5.49 17.59
N ALA A 155 -14.71 -6.71 17.28
CA ALA A 155 -13.33 -7.14 17.52
C ALA A 155 -12.28 -6.33 16.73
N LEU A 156 -12.69 -5.61 15.69
CA LEU A 156 -11.84 -4.82 14.79
C LEU A 156 -11.92 -3.31 15.04
N GLN A 157 -12.71 -2.87 16.02
CA GLN A 157 -12.84 -1.45 16.38
C GLN A 157 -11.63 -0.89 17.16
N PRO A 158 -11.03 -1.64 18.11
CA PRO A 158 -9.89 -1.15 18.85
C PRO A 158 -8.68 -0.95 17.93
N PRO A 159 -7.86 0.09 18.15
CA PRO A 159 -6.62 0.25 17.43
C PRO A 159 -5.68 -0.94 17.69
N ARG A 160 -5.01 -1.41 16.65
CA ARG A 160 -4.03 -2.50 16.68
C ARG A 160 -2.86 -2.18 15.76
N LEU A 161 -1.78 -2.94 15.88
CA LEU A 161 -0.70 -2.88 14.93
C LEU A 161 -1.17 -3.36 13.55
N GLN A 162 -0.71 -2.68 12.50
CA GLN A 162 -0.93 -3.06 11.11
C GLN A 162 0.41 -3.08 10.40
N ARG A 163 0.66 -4.18 9.66
CA ARG A 163 1.86 -4.34 8.85
C ARG A 163 1.74 -3.57 7.53
N ALA A 164 2.82 -2.91 7.12
CA ALA A 164 2.96 -2.26 5.83
C ALA A 164 4.36 -2.48 5.26
N ILE A 165 4.47 -3.48 4.39
CA ILE A 165 5.69 -3.78 3.63
C ILE A 165 5.50 -3.23 2.22
N GLY A 166 6.33 -2.24 1.85
CA GLY A 166 6.34 -1.66 0.52
C GLY A 166 7.47 -2.22 -0.34
N VAL A 167 8.01 -1.37 -1.21
CA VAL A 167 9.17 -1.71 -2.07
C VAL A 167 10.46 -1.99 -1.27
N ILE A 168 10.51 -1.55 -0.01
CA ILE A 168 11.57 -1.85 0.94
C ILE A 168 11.03 -2.77 2.03
N TYR A 169 11.81 -3.77 2.40
CA TYR A 169 11.54 -4.62 3.55
C TYR A 169 12.78 -4.89 4.39
N ARG A 170 12.75 -4.48 5.66
CA ARG A 170 13.80 -4.72 6.66
C ARG A 170 13.28 -5.64 7.77
N PRO A 171 13.52 -6.96 7.69
CA PRO A 171 13.03 -7.91 8.70
C PRO A 171 13.66 -7.71 10.08
N ASP A 172 14.88 -7.17 10.16
CA ASP A 172 15.60 -6.98 11.42
C ASP A 172 15.01 -5.84 12.27
N THR A 173 14.40 -4.84 11.61
CA THR A 173 13.79 -3.68 12.26
C THR A 173 12.28 -3.62 12.01
N GLU A 174 11.64 -4.75 11.69
CA GLU A 174 10.28 -4.78 11.14
C GLU A 174 9.25 -4.02 11.98
N ARG A 175 9.28 -4.19 13.31
CA ARG A 175 8.35 -3.47 14.21
C ARG A 175 8.45 -1.95 14.08
N LEU A 176 9.66 -1.42 13.90
CA LEU A 176 9.90 0.02 13.81
C LEU A 176 9.66 0.53 12.38
N SER A 177 10.03 -0.25 11.37
CA SER A 177 10.03 0.19 9.97
C SER A 177 8.73 -0.11 9.22
N HIS A 178 7.98 -1.13 9.63
CA HIS A 178 6.87 -1.71 8.85
C HIS A 178 5.59 -1.94 9.66
N TYR A 179 5.50 -1.41 10.88
CA TYR A 179 4.29 -1.47 11.69
C TYR A 179 3.90 -0.11 12.23
N PHE A 180 2.62 0.21 12.13
CA PHE A 180 2.01 1.40 12.73
C PHE A 180 0.67 1.02 13.38
N GLU A 181 0.16 1.88 14.26
CA GLU A 181 -1.18 1.68 14.83
C GLU A 181 -2.28 2.13 13.87
N ALA A 182 -3.33 1.32 13.74
CA ALA A 182 -4.47 1.64 12.89
C ALA A 182 -5.80 1.13 13.44
N ARG A 183 -6.89 1.74 12.99
CA ARG A 183 -8.28 1.30 13.20
C ARG A 183 -8.81 0.74 11.88
N LEU A 184 -8.64 -0.57 11.66
CA LEU A 184 -8.90 -1.21 10.37
C LEU A 184 -10.33 -0.98 9.88
N GLY A 185 -11.30 -1.03 10.80
CA GLY A 185 -12.71 -0.80 10.49
C GLY A 185 -13.06 0.60 9.97
N ALA A 186 -12.23 1.60 10.28
CA ALA A 186 -12.38 2.96 9.76
C ALA A 186 -11.49 3.21 8.53
N GLN A 187 -10.38 2.46 8.42
CA GLN A 187 -9.40 2.59 7.35
C GLN A 187 -9.91 2.03 6.01
N PHE A 188 -10.62 0.91 6.02
CA PHE A 188 -11.06 0.22 4.81
C PHE A 188 -12.54 -0.18 4.86
N ASP A 189 -13.17 -0.27 3.68
CA ASP A 189 -14.52 -0.79 3.50
C ASP A 189 -14.53 -2.32 3.31
N ALA A 190 -13.43 -2.87 2.79
CA ALA A 190 -13.18 -4.29 2.70
C ALA A 190 -11.70 -4.63 2.89
N VAL A 191 -11.41 -5.83 3.39
CA VAL A 191 -10.04 -6.34 3.53
C VAL A 191 -9.94 -7.75 2.98
N LEU A 192 -8.97 -7.96 2.10
CA LEU A 192 -8.56 -9.27 1.60
C LEU A 192 -7.39 -9.76 2.46
N HIS A 193 -7.56 -10.93 3.08
CA HIS A 193 -6.48 -11.57 3.83
C HIS A 193 -6.01 -12.83 3.11
N TYR A 194 -4.70 -13.01 3.07
CA TYR A 194 -4.02 -14.22 2.62
C TYR A 194 -2.97 -14.58 3.69
N ASP A 195 -3.14 -15.69 4.39
CA ASP A 195 -2.31 -16.02 5.54
C ASP A 195 -0.83 -16.21 5.14
N VAL A 196 -0.61 -16.87 4.01
CA VAL A 196 0.73 -17.07 3.43
C VAL A 196 0.78 -16.53 2.01
N THR A 197 1.71 -15.62 1.74
CA THR A 197 1.94 -15.06 0.39
C THR A 197 3.22 -15.59 -0.27
N ARG A 198 3.27 -15.51 -1.60
CA ARG A 198 4.48 -15.75 -2.39
C ARG A 198 4.98 -14.44 -3.00
N ALA A 199 6.30 -14.28 -3.06
CA ALA A 199 6.95 -13.19 -3.73
C ALA A 199 6.54 -13.08 -5.20
N VAL A 200 6.26 -11.86 -5.66
CA VAL A 200 5.96 -11.57 -7.07
C VAL A 200 7.20 -11.90 -7.91
N GLU A 201 7.01 -12.57 -9.03
CA GLU A 201 8.13 -12.93 -9.90
C GLU A 201 8.54 -11.73 -10.77
N PRO A 202 9.81 -11.29 -10.71
CA PRO A 202 10.30 -10.22 -11.57
C PRO A 202 10.40 -10.73 -13.01
N LEU A 203 10.21 -9.82 -13.96
CA LEU A 203 10.39 -10.11 -15.38
C LEU A 203 11.84 -10.53 -15.69
N GLU A 204 12.80 -9.88 -15.03
CA GLU A 204 14.22 -10.21 -15.07
C GLU A 204 14.65 -10.77 -13.70
N ARG A 205 15.01 -12.06 -13.67
CA ARG A 205 15.49 -12.71 -12.46
C ARG A 205 16.99 -12.46 -12.30
N GLY A 206 17.35 -11.71 -11.26
CA GLY A 206 18.74 -11.58 -10.81
C GLY A 206 19.12 -12.72 -9.85
N SER A 207 20.42 -12.89 -9.61
CA SER A 207 20.94 -13.93 -8.69
C SER A 207 20.32 -13.88 -7.30
N LEU A 208 20.02 -12.69 -6.78
CA LEU A 208 19.40 -12.46 -5.46
C LEU A 208 17.90 -12.84 -5.38
N TRP A 209 17.26 -13.16 -6.51
CA TRP A 209 15.88 -13.64 -6.54
C TRP A 209 15.80 -15.16 -6.68
N ASP A 210 16.81 -15.77 -7.30
CA ASP A 210 16.91 -17.19 -7.62
C ASP A 210 17.52 -18.03 -6.48
N ASP A 211 17.65 -17.48 -5.26
CA ASP A 211 18.03 -18.21 -4.05
C ASP A 211 16.94 -19.27 -3.73
N ARG A 212 16.98 -20.36 -4.49
CA ARG A 212 16.55 -21.68 -4.02
C ARG A 212 17.40 -21.91 -2.77
N GLU A 213 16.76 -22.08 -1.62
CA GLU A 213 17.44 -22.65 -0.46
C GLU A 213 18.32 -23.81 -0.96
N PRO A 214 19.63 -23.82 -0.66
CA PRO A 214 20.40 -25.02 -0.93
C PRO A 214 19.66 -26.17 -0.25
N PRO A 215 19.40 -27.30 -0.94
CA PRO A 215 18.70 -28.43 -0.35
C PRO A 215 19.37 -28.76 0.98
N GLU A 216 18.58 -29.02 2.03
CA GLU A 216 19.07 -29.45 3.33
C GLU A 216 20.22 -30.44 3.09
N THR A 217 21.44 -30.05 3.46
CA THR A 217 22.58 -30.96 3.36
C THR A 217 22.41 -31.99 4.46
N TYR A 218 21.62 -33.02 4.16
CA TYR A 218 21.78 -34.36 4.70
C TYR A 218 23.24 -34.79 4.45
N PRO A 219 23.86 -35.43 5.45
CA PRO A 219 23.61 -36.86 5.59
C PRO A 219 23.23 -37.24 7.02
N THR A 220 22.10 -37.93 7.15
CA THR A 220 22.05 -39.07 8.08
C THR A 220 22.57 -40.27 7.30
N GLY A 221 23.68 -40.85 7.73
CA GLY A 221 24.28 -41.97 7.01
C GLY A 221 25.64 -42.44 7.54
N ILE A 222 25.60 -43.07 8.73
CA ILE A 222 26.63 -43.79 9.49
C ILE A 222 27.72 -42.92 10.14
#